data_AF-D5HAU6-F1
#
_entry.id   AF-D5HAU6-F1
#
_cell.length_a   1.000
_cell.length_b   1.000
_cell.length_c   1.000
_cell.angle_alpha   90.00
_cell.angle_beta   90.00
_cell.angle_gamma   90.00
#
_symmetry.space_group_name_H-M   'P 1'
#
loop_
_entity.id
_entity.type
_entity.pdbx_description
1 polymer ?
#
loop_
_entity_poly.entity_id
_entity_poly.type
_entity_poly.pdbx_seq_one_letter_code
_entity_poly.pdbx_strand_id
1 'polypeptide(L)'
;MRVFVFLIVGMVLLAGCDGGPNDPPPDRPDPPETDNAAPTADLTLDTSEVEIGTEVALDGSGSSDPDGDDLTYSWRLAAAPSGSDASLADEAGITADFTPDATGDYVVGLEVSDGEENDTDDGSLEAVQAVVEITGDISSDRTLTSDETYRFPNTDPVDIKEGVTVTIEPDTDLRFAEEAGLDVFGTLRAEGTAEDSITVTATRGNRQPGWWRGVEFSAGTSVLDHVQIRYAGADRVPGDRAASIYQSGSSEADLQLTNSTIESGRGCGLAVVPNIESTLQTFSGNEFRELEKPPVCIPFAKVGIFDGSNSFPPQSAVEVFEAPIESGIEEKTRMRSLDEDIPYRVTEDVTVSSDTLVIPNAEDHYTG
;
A
#
# COMPACT_ATOMS: atom_id res chain seq x y z
N MET A 1 -74.96 -30.28 -76.18
CA MET A 1 -74.08 -29.89 -77.31
C MET A 1 -72.64 -30.00 -76.82
N ARG A 2 -71.88 -30.94 -77.43
CA ARG A 2 -70.40 -31.13 -77.40
C ARG A 2 -69.68 -31.27 -76.04
N VAL A 3 -68.72 -32.16 -75.80
CA VAL A 3 -68.18 -33.42 -76.40
C VAL A 3 -66.88 -33.71 -75.61
N PHE A 4 -66.67 -34.98 -75.23
CA PHE A 4 -65.42 -35.77 -75.11
C PHE A 4 -64.18 -35.22 -74.36
N VAL A 5 -63.28 -36.00 -73.73
CA VAL A 5 -63.07 -37.40 -73.27
C VAL A 5 -61.54 -37.50 -73.01
N PHE A 6 -61.12 -38.52 -72.27
CA PHE A 6 -59.91 -39.37 -72.37
C PHE A 6 -59.20 -39.50 -71.01
N LEU A 7 -58.68 -40.64 -70.54
CA LEU A 7 -58.78 -42.09 -70.83
C LEU A 7 -57.88 -42.79 -69.80
N ILE A 8 -58.45 -43.72 -68.99
CA ILE A 8 -58.04 -45.12 -68.67
C ILE A 8 -56.55 -45.43 -68.41
N VAL A 9 -56.07 -46.32 -67.51
CA VAL A 9 -56.52 -47.26 -66.44
C VAL A 9 -55.21 -47.82 -65.82
N GLY A 10 -55.19 -48.32 -64.57
CA GLY A 10 -54.05 -49.15 -64.14
C GLY A 10 -53.96 -49.71 -62.71
N MET A 11 -54.99 -50.41 -62.22
CA MET A 11 -54.95 -51.56 -61.29
C MET A 11 -54.44 -51.44 -59.84
N VAL A 12 -55.23 -52.07 -58.97
CA VAL A 12 -55.28 -52.02 -57.50
C VAL A 12 -54.53 -53.19 -56.86
N LEU A 13 -53.83 -52.93 -55.76
CA LEU A 13 -53.64 -53.86 -54.64
C LEU A 13 -54.04 -53.15 -53.34
N LEU A 14 -55.09 -53.66 -52.70
CA LEU A 14 -55.60 -53.19 -51.41
C LEU A 14 -54.91 -53.97 -50.29
N ALA A 15 -54.37 -53.24 -49.31
CA ALA A 15 -54.28 -53.67 -47.93
C ALA A 15 -54.78 -52.50 -47.06
N GLY A 16 -55.98 -52.66 -46.50
CA GLY A 16 -56.54 -51.78 -45.46
C GLY A 16 -55.90 -52.10 -44.10
N CYS A 17 -55.80 -51.13 -43.19
CA CYS A 17 -56.66 -50.92 -42.01
C CYS A 17 -55.84 -49.93 -41.12
N ASP A 18 -56.31 -49.05 -40.25
CA ASP A 18 -57.58 -48.73 -39.63
C ASP A 18 -57.34 -47.37 -38.98
N GLY A 19 -58.15 -46.36 -39.28
CA GLY A 19 -58.06 -45.05 -38.63
C GLY A 19 -58.90 -45.08 -37.36
N GLY A 20 -58.25 -45.25 -36.21
CA GLY A 20 -58.89 -45.09 -34.90
C GLY A 20 -59.06 -43.60 -34.55
N PRO A 21 -60.17 -43.18 -33.91
CA PRO A 21 -60.43 -41.77 -33.59
C PRO A 21 -59.66 -41.27 -32.34
N ASN A 22 -58.49 -41.85 -32.01
CA ASN A 22 -57.73 -41.55 -30.78
C ASN A 22 -56.21 -41.42 -31.00
N ASP A 23 -55.74 -41.18 -32.22
CA ASP A 23 -54.32 -40.83 -32.38
C ASP A 23 -54.09 -39.40 -31.87
N PRO A 24 -53.28 -39.20 -30.80
CA PRO A 24 -52.87 -37.86 -30.41
C PRO A 24 -52.12 -37.21 -31.59
N PRO A 25 -52.26 -35.89 -31.80
CA PRO A 25 -51.49 -35.20 -32.82
C PRO A 25 -50.00 -35.50 -32.63
N PRO A 26 -49.20 -35.63 -33.70
CA PRO A 26 -47.76 -35.84 -33.56
C PRO A 26 -47.19 -34.73 -32.68
N ASP A 27 -46.49 -35.10 -31.60
CA ASP A 27 -45.81 -34.17 -30.70
C ASP A 27 -44.99 -33.21 -31.55
N ARG A 28 -45.39 -31.93 -31.53
CA ARG A 28 -44.54 -30.86 -32.03
C ARG A 28 -43.27 -30.94 -31.17
N PRO A 29 -42.06 -31.04 -31.74
CA PRO A 29 -40.86 -30.96 -30.93
C PRO A 29 -40.93 -29.64 -30.15
N ASP A 30 -40.79 -29.73 -28.84
CA ASP A 30 -40.67 -28.54 -28.00
C ASP A 30 -39.58 -27.64 -28.61
N PRO A 31 -39.78 -26.31 -28.63
CA PRO A 31 -38.69 -25.41 -29.02
C PRO A 31 -37.46 -25.76 -28.19
N PRO A 32 -36.23 -25.71 -28.75
CA PRO A 32 -35.04 -26.03 -27.98
C PRO A 32 -35.03 -25.16 -26.73
N GLU A 33 -35.04 -25.79 -25.56
CA GLU A 33 -34.73 -25.10 -24.31
C GLU A 33 -33.35 -24.46 -24.52
N THR A 34 -33.30 -23.14 -24.45
CA THR A 34 -32.03 -22.42 -24.39
C THR A 34 -31.35 -22.85 -23.10
N ASP A 35 -30.08 -23.25 -23.20
CA ASP A 35 -29.28 -23.58 -22.02
C ASP A 35 -29.13 -22.29 -21.19
N ASN A 36 -29.38 -22.38 -19.89
CA ASN A 36 -29.28 -21.24 -18.97
C ASN A 36 -27.83 -20.72 -18.94
N ALA A 37 -27.65 -19.40 -18.89
CA ALA A 37 -26.36 -18.77 -18.70
C ALA A 37 -26.28 -18.11 -17.33
N ALA A 38 -25.19 -18.35 -16.58
CA ALA A 38 -24.96 -17.68 -15.31
C ALA A 38 -25.16 -16.14 -15.38
N PRO A 39 -25.67 -15.54 -14.29
CA PRO A 39 -25.73 -14.10 -14.18
C PRO A 39 -24.31 -13.51 -14.08
N THR A 40 -24.21 -12.19 -14.16
CA THR A 40 -22.99 -11.44 -13.83
C THR A 40 -23.26 -10.57 -12.60
N ALA A 41 -22.50 -10.80 -11.54
CA ALA A 41 -22.50 -9.93 -10.36
C ALA A 41 -21.66 -8.67 -10.65
N ASP A 42 -22.21 -7.50 -10.31
CA ASP A 42 -21.53 -6.21 -10.49
C ASP A 42 -21.77 -5.36 -9.23
N LEU A 43 -20.77 -5.37 -8.34
CA LEU A 43 -20.76 -4.65 -7.08
C LEU A 43 -20.09 -3.29 -7.27
N THR A 44 -20.82 -2.22 -6.92
CA THR A 44 -20.28 -0.86 -6.90
C THR A 44 -20.19 -0.32 -5.47
N LEU A 45 -19.04 0.30 -5.18
CA LEU A 45 -18.80 1.12 -3.99
C LEU A 45 -18.58 2.58 -4.42
N ASP A 46 -19.22 3.52 -3.73
CA ASP A 46 -19.06 4.95 -4.02
C ASP A 46 -17.71 5.52 -3.55
N THR A 47 -17.02 4.81 -2.65
CA THR A 47 -15.74 5.24 -2.09
C THR A 47 -14.83 4.06 -1.84
N SER A 48 -13.52 4.30 -1.92
CA SER A 48 -12.50 3.37 -1.44
C SER A 48 -12.09 3.67 0.01
N GLU A 49 -12.47 4.79 0.60
CA GLU A 49 -12.06 5.15 1.96
C GLU A 49 -13.15 5.93 2.66
N VAL A 50 -13.35 5.68 3.94
CA VAL A 50 -14.43 6.30 4.72
C VAL A 50 -14.02 6.50 6.18
N GLU A 51 -14.57 7.49 6.86
CA GLU A 51 -14.38 7.63 8.31
C GLU A 51 -15.25 6.60 9.06
N ILE A 52 -14.73 6.04 10.16
CA ILE A 52 -15.50 5.16 11.04
C ILE A 52 -16.83 5.83 11.48
N GLY A 53 -17.89 5.04 11.61
CA GLY A 53 -19.22 5.52 11.95
C GLY A 53 -19.99 6.16 10.78
N THR A 54 -19.39 6.24 9.59
CA THR A 54 -20.08 6.69 8.37
C THR A 54 -20.74 5.49 7.67
N GLU A 55 -22.02 5.62 7.36
CA GLU A 55 -22.78 4.60 6.61
C GLU A 55 -22.25 4.51 5.17
N VAL A 56 -21.96 3.28 4.73
CA VAL A 56 -21.51 2.95 3.39
C VAL A 56 -22.63 2.23 2.66
N ALA A 57 -23.05 2.78 1.53
CA ALA A 57 -23.99 2.15 0.62
C ALA A 57 -23.28 1.18 -0.32
N LEU A 58 -23.91 0.01 -0.54
CA LEU A 58 -23.50 -1.03 -1.46
C LEU A 58 -24.54 -1.14 -2.56
N ASP A 59 -24.11 -1.13 -3.82
CA ASP A 59 -25.01 -1.17 -4.97
C ASP A 59 -24.69 -2.36 -5.88
N GLY A 60 -25.65 -3.29 -6.00
CA GLY A 60 -25.60 -4.44 -6.89
C GLY A 60 -26.45 -4.26 -8.15
N SER A 61 -27.04 -3.09 -8.37
CA SER A 61 -27.98 -2.83 -9.47
C SER A 61 -27.36 -2.91 -10.87
N GLY A 62 -26.03 -2.93 -10.97
CA GLY A 62 -25.30 -3.21 -12.21
C GLY A 62 -25.38 -4.67 -12.66
N SER A 63 -25.76 -5.59 -11.75
CA SER A 63 -25.82 -7.02 -12.01
C SER A 63 -26.86 -7.35 -13.08
N SER A 64 -26.57 -8.34 -13.92
CA SER A 64 -27.41 -8.65 -15.08
C SER A 64 -27.41 -10.13 -15.42
N ASP A 65 -28.53 -10.59 -15.94
CA ASP A 65 -28.67 -11.93 -16.49
C ASP A 65 -28.74 -11.90 -18.04
N PRO A 66 -27.96 -12.74 -18.76
CA PRO A 66 -27.98 -12.78 -20.23
C PRO A 66 -29.30 -13.25 -20.85
N ASP A 67 -30.03 -14.13 -20.16
CA ASP A 67 -31.31 -14.70 -20.58
C ASP A 67 -32.50 -13.83 -20.14
N GLY A 68 -32.24 -12.91 -19.21
CA GLY A 68 -33.19 -11.93 -18.70
C GLY A 68 -34.00 -12.46 -17.52
N ASP A 69 -33.47 -13.48 -16.83
CA ASP A 69 -34.08 -14.08 -15.65
C ASP A 69 -34.05 -13.13 -14.43
N ASP A 70 -34.98 -13.35 -13.50
CA ASP A 70 -35.11 -12.54 -12.30
C ASP A 70 -33.95 -12.84 -11.33
N LEU A 71 -33.26 -11.80 -10.87
CA LEU A 71 -32.10 -11.93 -10.00
C LEU A 71 -32.45 -11.88 -8.51
N THR A 72 -31.75 -12.69 -7.72
CA THR A 72 -31.70 -12.64 -6.27
C THR A 72 -30.30 -12.23 -5.80
N TYR A 73 -30.23 -11.52 -4.67
CA TYR A 73 -29.02 -10.90 -4.15
C TYR A 73 -28.73 -11.41 -2.74
N SER A 74 -27.46 -11.62 -2.42
CA SER A 74 -27.00 -11.96 -1.08
C SER A 74 -25.69 -11.25 -0.77
N TRP A 75 -25.73 -10.30 0.15
CA TRP A 75 -24.57 -9.55 0.62
C TRP A 75 -23.92 -10.23 1.82
N ARG A 76 -22.60 -10.11 1.92
CA ARG A 76 -21.81 -10.60 3.06
C ARG A 76 -20.66 -9.66 3.39
N LEU A 77 -20.33 -9.55 4.67
CA LEU A 77 -19.07 -8.95 5.09
C LEU A 77 -17.99 -10.05 5.04
N ALA A 78 -17.25 -10.08 3.93
CA ALA A 78 -16.25 -11.10 3.63
C ALA A 78 -15.03 -11.02 4.56
N ALA A 79 -14.63 -9.80 4.94
CA ALA A 79 -13.60 -9.54 5.92
C ALA A 79 -13.85 -8.21 6.64
N ALA A 80 -13.46 -8.15 7.91
CA ALA A 80 -13.48 -6.94 8.72
C ALA A 80 -12.23 -6.89 9.61
N PRO A 81 -11.80 -5.70 10.06
CA PRO A 81 -10.68 -5.54 10.99
C PRO A 81 -10.92 -6.27 12.33
N SER A 82 -9.84 -6.60 13.02
CA SER A 82 -9.94 -7.23 14.35
C SER A 82 -10.62 -6.27 15.33
N GLY A 83 -11.61 -6.79 16.06
CA GLY A 83 -12.37 -5.98 17.03
C GLY A 83 -13.56 -5.22 16.43
N SER A 84 -13.79 -5.31 15.11
CA SER A 84 -15.01 -4.84 14.48
C SER A 84 -16.21 -5.74 14.82
N ASP A 85 -17.34 -5.12 15.14
CA ASP A 85 -18.66 -5.76 15.31
C ASP A 85 -19.63 -5.34 14.18
N ALA A 86 -19.11 -4.77 13.09
CA ALA A 86 -19.91 -4.26 11.98
C ALA A 86 -20.77 -5.37 11.34
N SER A 87 -21.99 -5.00 10.96
CA SER A 87 -22.96 -5.88 10.30
C SER A 87 -23.61 -5.18 9.12
N LEU A 88 -24.05 -5.95 8.13
CA LEU A 88 -24.83 -5.45 7.00
C LEU A 88 -26.30 -5.25 7.40
N ALA A 89 -26.94 -4.27 6.79
CA ALA A 89 -28.38 -4.15 6.70
C ALA A 89 -28.86 -4.50 5.28
N ASP A 90 -30.11 -4.96 5.18
CA ASP A 90 -30.76 -5.31 3.91
C ASP A 90 -29.96 -6.29 3.03
N GLU A 91 -29.38 -7.32 3.65
CA GLU A 91 -28.49 -8.32 3.00
C GLU A 91 -29.07 -9.04 1.78
N ALA A 92 -30.40 -9.02 1.56
CA ALA A 92 -31.07 -9.64 0.42
C ALA A 92 -31.60 -8.63 -0.62
N GLY A 93 -31.30 -7.34 -0.44
CA GLY A 93 -31.71 -6.26 -1.34
C GLY A 93 -30.78 -6.12 -2.54
N ILE A 94 -31.28 -5.43 -3.58
CA ILE A 94 -30.44 -4.96 -4.71
C ILE A 94 -29.33 -4.04 -4.18
N THR A 95 -29.64 -3.26 -3.15
CA THR A 95 -28.70 -2.45 -2.38
C THR A 95 -28.67 -2.95 -0.94
N ALA A 96 -27.51 -2.80 -0.29
CA ALA A 96 -27.31 -3.03 1.13
C ALA A 96 -26.49 -1.88 1.73
N ASP A 97 -26.36 -1.83 3.05
CA ASP A 97 -25.51 -0.86 3.72
C ASP A 97 -24.80 -1.47 4.93
N PHE A 98 -23.69 -0.86 5.33
CA PHE A 98 -23.05 -1.13 6.61
C PHE A 98 -22.35 0.10 7.14
N THR A 99 -22.06 0.11 8.44
CA THR A 99 -21.28 1.18 9.08
C THR A 99 -20.01 0.57 9.68
N PRO A 100 -18.80 0.90 9.16
CA PRO A 100 -17.55 0.49 9.78
C PRO A 100 -17.41 1.05 11.19
N ASP A 101 -16.95 0.23 12.13
CA ASP A 101 -16.85 0.58 13.56
C ASP A 101 -15.42 0.44 14.13
N ALA A 102 -14.50 -0.09 13.33
CA ALA A 102 -13.06 -0.16 13.59
C ALA A 102 -12.26 0.31 12.37
N THR A 103 -11.06 0.84 12.59
CA THR A 103 -10.12 1.22 11.52
C THR A 103 -9.57 0.00 10.80
N GLY A 104 -9.24 0.16 9.52
CA GLY A 104 -8.64 -0.88 8.68
C GLY A 104 -9.50 -1.29 7.49
N ASP A 105 -9.07 -2.35 6.81
CA ASP A 105 -9.70 -2.82 5.57
C ASP A 105 -10.95 -3.67 5.83
N TYR A 106 -12.02 -3.35 5.12
CA TYR A 106 -13.25 -4.16 5.02
C TYR A 106 -13.37 -4.71 3.60
N VAL A 107 -13.83 -5.95 3.49
CA VAL A 107 -14.18 -6.58 2.21
C VAL A 107 -15.65 -6.95 2.26
N VAL A 108 -16.43 -6.42 1.34
CA VAL A 108 -17.84 -6.75 1.13
C VAL A 108 -17.95 -7.66 -0.09
N GLY A 109 -18.83 -8.65 -0.03
CA GLY A 109 -19.11 -9.55 -1.13
C GLY A 109 -20.58 -9.52 -1.51
N LEU A 110 -20.84 -9.61 -2.81
CA LEU A 110 -22.15 -9.78 -3.42
C LEU A 110 -22.19 -11.14 -4.11
N GLU A 111 -23.21 -11.93 -3.83
CA GLU A 111 -23.61 -13.08 -4.63
C GLU A 111 -24.93 -12.77 -5.34
N VAL A 112 -25.00 -13.07 -6.64
CA VAL A 112 -26.19 -12.91 -7.48
C VAL A 112 -26.56 -14.26 -8.07
N SER A 113 -27.84 -14.63 -8.00
CA SER A 113 -28.37 -15.88 -8.55
C SER A 113 -29.64 -15.66 -9.36
N ASP A 114 -29.73 -16.33 -10.51
CA ASP A 114 -30.91 -16.40 -11.39
C ASP A 114 -31.92 -17.49 -10.95
N GLY A 115 -31.56 -18.34 -9.97
CA GLY A 115 -32.35 -19.49 -9.52
C GLY A 115 -31.74 -20.85 -9.87
N GLU A 116 -30.82 -20.89 -10.83
CA GLU A 116 -30.19 -22.08 -11.39
C GLU A 116 -28.66 -22.05 -11.25
N GLU A 117 -28.04 -20.91 -11.57
CA GLU A 117 -26.61 -20.61 -11.44
C GLU A 117 -26.39 -19.34 -10.59
N ASN A 118 -25.13 -19.01 -10.31
CA ASN A 118 -24.75 -17.83 -9.56
C ASN A 118 -23.40 -17.26 -10.00
N ASP A 119 -23.18 -16.00 -9.63
CA ASP A 119 -21.90 -15.30 -9.76
C ASP A 119 -21.64 -14.44 -8.53
N THR A 120 -20.38 -14.09 -8.30
CA THR A 120 -19.95 -13.32 -7.12
C THR A 120 -19.01 -12.19 -7.47
N ASP A 121 -19.13 -11.07 -6.78
CA ASP A 121 -18.20 -9.94 -6.86
C ASP A 121 -17.84 -9.43 -5.47
N ASP A 122 -16.62 -8.93 -5.29
CA ASP A 122 -16.10 -8.45 -4.00
C ASP A 122 -15.57 -7.01 -4.13
N GLY A 123 -15.96 -6.15 -3.20
CA GLY A 123 -15.50 -4.76 -3.05
C GLY A 123 -14.69 -4.56 -1.78
N SER A 124 -13.72 -3.64 -1.79
CA SER A 124 -12.92 -3.32 -0.60
C SER A 124 -12.84 -1.83 -0.33
N LEU A 125 -12.94 -1.47 0.95
CA LEU A 125 -12.74 -0.10 1.44
C LEU A 125 -11.90 -0.11 2.72
N GLU A 126 -11.32 1.03 3.07
CA GLU A 126 -10.63 1.23 4.34
C GLU A 126 -11.40 2.22 5.18
N ALA A 127 -11.67 1.85 6.42
CA ALA A 127 -12.18 2.77 7.42
C ALA A 127 -11.00 3.43 8.14
N VAL A 128 -11.05 4.75 8.26
CA VAL A 128 -10.04 5.56 8.94
C VAL A 128 -10.66 6.36 10.08
N GLN A 129 -9.82 6.90 10.95
CA GLN A 129 -10.28 7.88 11.95
C GLN A 129 -10.72 9.18 11.28
N ALA A 130 -11.28 10.10 12.06
CA ALA A 130 -11.62 11.44 11.60
C ALA A 130 -10.41 12.10 10.91
N VAL A 131 -10.62 12.64 9.71
CA VAL A 131 -9.52 13.14 8.89
C VAL A 131 -9.18 14.59 9.23
N VAL A 132 -7.90 14.86 9.47
CA VAL A 132 -7.37 16.21 9.64
C VAL A 132 -6.32 16.52 8.59
N GLU A 133 -6.57 17.54 7.77
CA GLU A 133 -5.61 18.00 6.77
C GLU A 133 -4.59 18.98 7.36
N ILE A 134 -3.30 18.70 7.14
CA ILE A 134 -2.17 19.57 7.45
C ILE A 134 -1.72 20.23 6.14
N THR A 135 -2.23 21.43 5.88
CA THR A 135 -2.03 22.13 4.61
C THR A 135 -0.92 23.18 4.65
N GLY A 136 -0.26 23.36 5.78
CA GLY A 136 0.79 24.36 5.94
C GLY A 136 1.65 24.12 7.17
N ASP A 137 2.70 24.93 7.28
CA ASP A 137 3.74 24.77 8.30
C ASP A 137 3.20 24.73 9.74
N ILE A 138 3.83 23.87 10.54
CA ILE A 138 3.55 23.76 11.97
C ILE A 138 4.48 24.73 12.70
N SER A 139 3.87 25.83 13.19
CA SER A 139 4.58 26.97 13.79
C SER A 139 4.42 27.08 15.32
N SER A 140 3.78 26.09 15.95
CA SER A 140 3.65 25.96 17.40
C SER A 140 3.58 24.48 17.77
N ASP A 141 3.99 24.15 18.99
CA ASP A 141 3.97 22.78 19.49
C ASP A 141 2.60 22.11 19.26
N ARG A 142 2.64 20.87 18.80
CA ARG A 142 1.44 20.12 18.42
C ARG A 142 1.60 18.65 18.77
N THR A 143 0.51 18.06 19.26
CA THR A 143 0.38 16.60 19.38
C THR A 143 -0.53 16.11 18.26
N LEU A 144 -0.11 15.05 17.57
CA LEU A 144 -0.90 14.27 16.63
C LEU A 144 -1.38 13.02 17.36
N THR A 145 -2.70 12.84 17.45
CA THR A 145 -3.36 11.85 18.31
C THR A 145 -3.97 10.71 17.50
N SER A 146 -4.14 9.54 18.10
CA SER A 146 -4.63 8.32 17.41
C SER A 146 -6.13 8.28 17.15
N ASP A 147 -6.89 9.27 17.63
CA ASP A 147 -8.30 9.46 17.29
C ASP A 147 -8.51 10.23 15.97
N GLU A 148 -7.42 10.60 15.30
CA GLU A 148 -7.42 11.31 14.01
C GLU A 148 -6.50 10.62 12.99
N THR A 149 -6.80 10.78 11.71
CA THR A 149 -5.91 10.44 10.59
C THR A 149 -5.43 11.73 9.93
N TYR A 150 -4.11 11.95 9.93
CA TYR A 150 -3.52 13.19 9.43
C TYR A 150 -3.15 13.08 7.96
N ARG A 151 -3.64 14.00 7.12
CA ARG A 151 -3.32 14.06 5.69
C ARG A 151 -2.46 15.26 5.35
N PHE A 152 -1.48 15.03 4.48
CA PHE A 152 -0.61 16.06 3.92
C PHE A 152 -0.91 16.14 2.42
N PRO A 153 -1.92 16.95 2.01
CA PRO A 153 -2.45 16.91 0.65
C PRO A 153 -1.62 17.71 -0.37
N ASN A 154 -0.71 18.57 0.11
CA ASN A 154 0.04 19.50 -0.73
C ASN A 154 1.41 18.93 -1.15
N THR A 155 1.84 19.26 -2.36
CA THR A 155 3.14 18.85 -2.92
C THR A 155 4.33 19.58 -2.27
N ASP A 156 4.08 20.74 -1.67
CA ASP A 156 5.10 21.46 -0.91
C ASP A 156 5.24 20.78 0.46
N PRO A 157 6.46 20.39 0.87
CA PRO A 157 6.68 19.81 2.18
C PRO A 157 6.16 20.72 3.29
N VAL A 158 5.61 20.11 4.33
CA VAL A 158 5.21 20.83 5.53
C VAL A 158 6.42 21.01 6.42
N ASP A 159 6.70 22.25 6.82
CA ASP A 159 7.78 22.52 7.75
C ASP A 159 7.32 22.39 9.20
N ILE A 160 8.04 21.62 10.01
CA ILE A 160 8.07 21.80 11.46
C ILE A 160 9.10 22.88 11.75
N LYS A 161 8.64 24.08 12.14
CA LYS A 161 9.52 25.24 12.30
C LYS A 161 10.52 25.09 13.44
N GLU A 162 11.60 25.86 13.39
CA GLU A 162 12.62 25.93 14.43
C GLU A 162 12.00 26.21 15.82
N GLY A 163 12.43 25.45 16.83
CA GLY A 163 11.94 25.56 18.19
C GLY A 163 10.54 24.96 18.43
N VAL A 164 9.89 24.41 17.40
CA VAL A 164 8.60 23.72 17.50
C VAL A 164 8.79 22.22 17.70
N THR A 165 8.02 21.63 18.61
CA THR A 165 7.95 20.18 18.80
C THR A 165 6.64 19.62 18.28
N VAL A 166 6.71 18.66 17.37
CA VAL A 166 5.58 17.80 17.02
C VAL A 166 5.75 16.46 17.73
N THR A 167 4.77 16.10 18.55
CA THR A 167 4.68 14.77 19.18
C THR A 167 3.64 13.95 18.43
N ILE A 168 3.95 12.70 18.09
CA ILE A 168 3.02 11.77 17.48
C ILE A 168 2.77 10.64 18.47
N GLU A 169 1.50 10.44 18.84
CA GLU A 169 1.09 9.37 19.74
C GLU A 169 1.15 7.98 19.04
N PRO A 170 1.34 6.88 19.79
CA PRO A 170 1.20 5.53 19.27
C PRO A 170 -0.10 5.32 18.47
N ASP A 171 -0.07 4.42 17.48
CA ASP A 171 -1.23 4.10 16.62
C ASP A 171 -1.78 5.31 15.81
N THR A 172 -0.96 6.32 15.55
CA THR A 172 -1.36 7.47 14.71
C THR A 172 -0.99 7.25 13.24
N ASP A 173 -1.94 7.55 12.34
CA ASP A 173 -1.81 7.45 10.89
C ASP A 173 -1.50 8.81 10.24
N LEU A 174 -0.38 8.89 9.51
CA LEU A 174 0.01 10.03 8.68
C LEU A 174 0.05 9.61 7.21
N ARG A 175 -0.70 10.32 6.35
CA ARG A 175 -0.87 10.00 4.92
C ARG A 175 -0.44 11.16 4.02
N PHE A 176 0.47 10.89 3.09
CA PHE A 176 1.07 11.89 2.21
C PHE A 176 0.57 11.74 0.76
N ALA A 177 0.19 12.85 0.16
CA ALA A 177 -0.11 12.94 -1.27
C ALA A 177 1.18 12.82 -2.12
N GLU A 178 0.99 12.75 -3.44
CA GLU A 178 2.10 12.70 -4.40
C GLU A 178 3.05 13.88 -4.16
N GLU A 179 4.36 13.62 -4.11
CA GLU A 179 5.42 14.62 -3.91
C GLU A 179 5.37 15.39 -2.58
N ALA A 180 4.39 15.12 -1.70
CA ALA A 180 4.34 15.71 -0.37
C ALA A 180 5.54 15.27 0.47
N GLY A 181 5.84 16.00 1.54
CA GLY A 181 6.95 15.68 2.44
C GLY A 181 6.81 16.37 3.78
N LEU A 182 7.72 16.03 4.69
CA LEU A 182 7.84 16.66 5.99
C LEU A 182 9.29 17.10 6.21
N ASP A 183 9.50 18.39 6.43
CA ASP A 183 10.82 18.96 6.67
C ASP A 183 10.89 19.45 8.12
N VAL A 184 11.82 18.87 8.89
CA VAL A 184 11.94 19.04 10.33
C VAL A 184 13.09 20.01 10.64
N PHE A 185 12.74 21.28 10.80
CA PHE A 185 13.63 22.33 11.32
C PHE A 185 13.53 22.47 12.86
N GLY A 186 12.52 21.86 13.48
CA GLY A 186 12.28 21.82 14.92
C GLY A 186 12.61 20.45 15.53
N THR A 187 11.61 19.81 16.11
CA THR A 187 11.72 18.48 16.73
C THR A 187 10.52 17.62 16.38
N LEU A 188 10.78 16.40 15.93
CA LEU A 188 9.77 15.37 15.74
C LEU A 188 9.97 14.25 16.77
N ARG A 189 8.96 13.99 17.58
CA ARG A 189 8.95 12.92 18.59
C ARG A 189 7.84 11.94 18.25
N ALA A 190 8.18 10.86 17.57
CA ALA A 190 7.28 9.77 17.22
C ALA A 190 7.74 8.51 17.96
N GLU A 191 7.04 8.16 19.03
CA GLU A 191 7.37 7.02 19.89
C GLU A 191 6.15 6.11 19.97
N GLY A 192 6.04 5.19 19.02
CA GLY A 192 5.03 4.14 19.03
C GLY A 192 5.39 2.99 19.96
N THR A 193 4.67 1.89 19.84
CA THR A 193 5.01 0.63 20.50
C THR A 193 4.97 -0.54 19.52
N ALA A 194 5.41 -1.72 19.96
CA ALA A 194 5.35 -2.94 19.15
C ALA A 194 3.92 -3.38 18.80
N GLU A 195 2.94 -3.03 19.64
CA GLU A 195 1.51 -3.29 19.39
C GLU A 195 0.88 -2.12 18.62
N ASP A 196 1.28 -0.89 18.97
CA ASP A 196 0.68 0.37 18.51
C ASP A 196 1.74 1.21 17.77
N SER A 197 2.22 0.71 16.63
CA SER A 197 3.22 1.41 15.83
C SER A 197 2.62 2.62 15.11
N ILE A 198 3.41 3.67 14.91
CA ILE A 198 3.00 4.86 14.15
C ILE A 198 3.16 4.57 12.66
N THR A 199 2.15 4.89 11.84
CA THR A 199 2.21 4.66 10.39
C THR A 199 2.40 5.98 9.65
N VAL A 200 3.40 6.03 8.77
CA VAL A 200 3.72 7.17 7.90
C VAL A 200 3.77 6.66 6.46
N THR A 201 2.76 6.99 5.66
CA THR A 201 2.53 6.29 4.38
C THR A 201 1.91 7.19 3.31
N ALA A 202 1.75 6.65 2.10
CA ALA A 202 1.04 7.30 1.00
C ALA A 202 -0.49 7.25 1.21
N THR A 203 -1.21 8.23 0.66
CA THR A 203 -2.69 8.19 0.59
C THR A 203 -3.19 6.92 -0.11
N ARG A 204 -4.35 6.40 0.33
CA ARG A 204 -4.96 5.19 -0.25
C ARG A 204 -5.13 5.29 -1.76
N GLY A 205 -4.95 4.16 -2.44
CA GLY A 205 -5.07 4.04 -3.90
C GLY A 205 -3.77 4.30 -4.68
N ASN A 206 -2.76 4.91 -4.05
CA ASN A 206 -1.50 5.27 -4.72
C ASN A 206 -0.27 4.86 -3.89
N ARG A 207 -0.08 3.54 -3.74
CA ARG A 207 0.98 2.93 -2.93
C ARG A 207 2.16 2.48 -3.81
N GLN A 208 2.78 3.43 -4.51
CA GLN A 208 3.96 3.19 -5.34
C GLN A 208 5.25 3.64 -4.61
N PRO A 209 6.38 2.93 -4.77
CA PRO A 209 7.65 3.40 -4.24
C PRO A 209 7.99 4.81 -4.73
N GLY A 210 8.33 5.72 -3.80
CA GLY A 210 8.63 7.11 -4.12
C GLY A 210 7.41 7.96 -4.43
N TRP A 211 6.22 7.60 -3.92
CA TRP A 211 5.02 8.42 -4.04
C TRP A 211 5.18 9.78 -3.37
N TRP A 212 5.82 9.81 -2.21
CA TRP A 212 6.08 11.02 -1.44
C TRP A 212 7.57 11.13 -1.08
N ARG A 213 8.02 12.33 -0.72
CA ARG A 213 9.45 12.67 -0.58
C ARG A 213 10.14 12.06 0.64
N GLY A 214 9.38 11.57 1.61
CA GLY A 214 9.93 11.15 2.89
C GLY A 214 10.02 12.28 3.91
N VAL A 215 10.72 12.02 5.01
CA VAL A 215 10.95 12.96 6.12
C VAL A 215 12.39 13.46 6.07
N GLU A 216 12.58 14.78 6.12
CA GLU A 216 13.91 15.39 6.21
C GLU A 216 14.15 15.99 7.58
N PHE A 217 15.32 15.69 8.14
CA PHE A 217 15.79 16.25 9.39
C PHE A 217 16.88 17.28 9.08
N SER A 218 16.51 18.56 9.23
CA SER A 218 17.37 19.71 8.94
C SER A 218 17.90 20.39 10.21
N ALA A 219 17.26 20.21 11.37
CA ALA A 219 17.76 20.67 12.66
C ALA A 219 17.07 19.95 13.83
N GLY A 220 17.61 20.17 15.04
CA GLY A 220 17.05 19.68 16.30
C GLY A 220 17.22 18.18 16.53
N THR A 221 16.78 17.70 17.70
CA THR A 221 16.90 16.29 18.08
C THR A 221 15.56 15.60 17.96
N SER A 222 15.45 14.65 17.03
CA SER A 222 14.22 13.90 16.77
C SER A 222 14.34 12.43 17.18
N VAL A 223 13.19 11.83 17.49
CA VAL A 223 13.07 10.42 17.90
C VAL A 223 12.02 9.75 17.03
N LEU A 224 12.40 8.65 16.40
CA LEU A 224 11.52 7.70 15.72
C LEU A 224 11.72 6.33 16.37
N ASP A 225 10.74 5.90 17.16
CA ASP A 225 10.69 4.57 17.77
C ASP A 225 9.38 3.87 17.39
N HIS A 226 9.46 2.63 16.91
CA HIS A 226 8.28 1.87 16.42
C HIS A 226 7.46 2.64 15.36
N VAL A 227 8.14 3.17 14.36
CA VAL A 227 7.53 3.89 13.24
C VAL A 227 7.63 3.05 11.96
N GLN A 228 6.54 2.99 11.19
CA GLN A 228 6.47 2.33 9.89
C GLN A 228 6.40 3.38 8.79
N ILE A 229 7.48 3.54 8.03
CA ILE A 229 7.58 4.47 6.91
C ILE A 229 7.48 3.70 5.59
N ARG A 230 6.46 3.99 4.78
CA ARG A 230 6.17 3.25 3.54
C ARG A 230 6.04 4.16 2.32
N TYR A 231 6.40 3.65 1.15
CA TYR A 231 6.16 4.30 -0.16
C TYR A 231 6.84 5.65 -0.34
N ALA A 232 7.85 5.94 0.48
CA ALA A 232 8.59 7.19 0.48
C ALA A 232 9.79 7.17 -0.49
N GLY A 233 10.56 8.25 -0.51
CA GLY A 233 11.80 8.35 -1.27
C GLY A 233 11.61 8.81 -2.71
N ALA A 234 10.71 9.77 -2.95
CA ALA A 234 10.75 10.60 -4.15
C ALA A 234 12.02 11.48 -4.19
N ASP A 235 12.39 11.99 -5.36
CA ASP A 235 13.53 12.89 -5.50
C ASP A 235 13.19 14.27 -4.87
N ARG A 236 13.90 14.68 -3.81
CA ARG A 236 13.69 16.00 -3.18
C ARG A 236 14.06 17.15 -4.11
N VAL A 237 15.20 17.00 -4.76
CA VAL A 237 15.73 17.90 -5.78
C VAL A 237 16.31 17.02 -6.90
N PRO A 238 16.16 17.40 -8.19
CA PRO A 238 16.76 16.63 -9.28
C PRO A 238 18.27 16.43 -9.08
N GLY A 239 18.70 15.17 -8.98
CA GLY A 239 20.09 14.79 -8.77
C GLY A 239 20.52 14.60 -7.32
N ASP A 240 19.63 14.85 -6.35
CA ASP A 240 19.85 14.50 -4.95
C ASP A 240 19.60 13.01 -4.70
N ARG A 241 20.13 12.48 -3.59
CA ARG A 241 19.93 11.09 -3.21
C ARG A 241 18.57 10.96 -2.52
N ALA A 242 17.56 10.53 -3.28
CA ALA A 242 16.24 10.21 -2.74
C ALA A 242 16.32 9.24 -1.55
N ALA A 243 15.54 9.51 -0.50
CA ALA A 243 15.47 8.65 0.67
C ALA A 243 14.14 8.78 1.43
N SER A 244 13.73 7.71 2.12
CA SER A 244 12.55 7.74 2.99
C SER A 244 12.79 8.61 4.22
N ILE A 245 14.00 8.53 4.77
CA ILE A 245 14.53 9.41 5.82
C ILE A 245 15.79 10.08 5.29
N TYR A 246 15.81 11.41 5.31
CA TYR A 246 16.93 12.22 4.81
C TYR A 246 17.47 13.13 5.91
N GLN A 247 18.73 12.96 6.30
CA GLN A 247 19.36 13.77 7.34
C GLN A 247 20.34 14.75 6.68
N SER A 248 19.98 16.04 6.64
CA SER A 248 20.70 17.08 5.88
C SER A 248 21.25 18.23 6.72
N GLY A 249 20.83 18.32 7.98
CA GLY A 249 21.01 19.51 8.78
C GLY A 249 22.45 19.89 9.10
N SER A 250 22.84 21.10 8.71
CA SER A 250 24.15 21.69 9.06
C SER A 250 24.30 22.09 10.54
N SER A 251 23.21 22.07 11.33
CA SER A 251 23.18 22.37 12.76
C SER A 251 22.40 21.29 13.52
N GLU A 252 23.13 20.35 14.17
CA GLU A 252 22.61 19.36 15.13
C GLU A 252 21.23 18.77 14.80
N ALA A 253 21.02 18.27 13.57
CA ALA A 253 19.84 17.49 13.18
C ALA A 253 19.90 16.05 13.72
N ASP A 254 20.08 15.91 15.03
CA ASP A 254 20.28 14.60 15.67
C ASP A 254 19.04 13.72 15.54
N LEU A 255 19.26 12.43 15.27
CA LEU A 255 18.18 11.46 15.09
C LEU A 255 18.44 10.21 15.94
N GLN A 256 17.41 9.77 16.65
CA GLN A 256 17.30 8.43 17.21
C GLN A 256 16.30 7.66 16.36
N LEU A 257 16.71 6.53 15.79
CA LEU A 257 15.88 5.67 14.95
C LEU A 257 15.96 4.24 15.48
N THR A 258 14.90 3.80 16.13
CA THR A 258 14.86 2.51 16.81
C THR A 258 13.59 1.71 16.50
N ASN A 259 13.69 0.38 16.47
CA ASN A 259 12.56 -0.54 16.34
C ASN A 259 11.58 -0.20 15.19
N SER A 260 12.05 0.46 14.14
CA SER A 260 11.22 1.05 13.10
C SER A 260 11.37 0.28 11.79
N THR A 261 10.33 0.27 10.97
CA THR A 261 10.34 -0.38 9.66
C THR A 261 10.33 0.67 8.56
N ILE A 262 11.28 0.57 7.63
CA ILE A 262 11.34 1.41 6.43
C ILE A 262 11.18 0.49 5.22
N GLU A 263 10.09 0.67 4.48
CA GLU A 263 9.74 -0.26 3.41
C GLU A 263 9.11 0.35 2.16
N SER A 264 9.13 -0.44 1.08
CA SER A 264 8.47 -0.14 -0.20
C SER A 264 8.85 1.23 -0.78
N GLY A 265 10.06 1.73 -0.52
CA GLY A 265 10.56 3.04 -0.91
C GLY A 265 11.42 3.01 -2.18
N ARG A 266 11.37 4.09 -2.97
CA ARG A 266 12.19 4.22 -4.20
C ARG A 266 13.64 4.64 -3.91
N GLY A 267 13.83 5.46 -2.88
CA GLY A 267 15.14 5.95 -2.44
C GLY A 267 15.84 5.02 -1.46
N CYS A 268 16.97 5.47 -0.91
CA CYS A 268 17.54 4.79 0.25
C CYS A 268 16.53 4.78 1.40
N GLY A 269 16.59 3.80 2.30
CA GLY A 269 15.75 3.84 3.50
C GLY A 269 16.13 5.02 4.39
N LEU A 270 17.43 5.11 4.69
CA LEU A 270 18.07 6.24 5.36
C LEU A 270 19.19 6.79 4.49
N ALA A 271 19.21 8.10 4.26
CA ALA A 271 20.34 8.81 3.69
C ALA A 271 20.84 9.91 4.64
N VAL A 272 22.15 9.97 4.84
CA VAL A 272 22.80 10.99 5.68
C VAL A 272 23.71 11.83 4.79
N VAL A 273 23.53 13.14 4.79
CA VAL A 273 24.33 14.06 3.97
C VAL A 273 25.76 14.16 4.54
N PRO A 274 26.79 14.27 3.67
CA PRO A 274 28.16 14.45 4.11
C PRO A 274 28.40 15.78 4.84
N ASN A 275 29.42 15.85 5.71
CA ASN A 275 29.90 17.07 6.39
C ASN A 275 28.87 17.79 7.27
N ILE A 276 27.91 17.06 7.81
CA ILE A 276 26.96 17.58 8.81
C ILE A 276 27.45 17.29 10.24
N GLU A 277 27.28 18.28 11.11
CA GLU A 277 27.55 18.15 12.56
C GLU A 277 26.58 17.18 13.24
N SER A 278 25.43 16.91 12.61
CA SER A 278 24.40 16.05 13.17
C SER A 278 24.88 14.60 13.38
N THR A 279 24.32 13.96 14.40
CA THR A 279 24.63 12.60 14.78
C THR A 279 23.40 11.71 14.68
N LEU A 280 23.59 10.48 14.21
CA LEU A 280 22.61 9.43 14.43
C LEU A 280 22.94 8.83 15.81
N GLN A 281 22.27 9.33 16.85
CA GLN A 281 22.63 9.05 18.25
C GLN A 281 22.36 7.59 18.62
N THR A 282 21.30 6.99 18.09
CA THR A 282 20.95 5.58 18.27
C THR A 282 20.32 5.06 16.99
N PHE A 283 20.78 3.90 16.54
CA PHE A 283 20.33 3.25 15.32
C PHE A 283 20.28 1.73 15.51
N SER A 284 19.15 1.22 16.00
CA SER A 284 19.05 -0.16 16.48
C SER A 284 17.67 -0.78 16.27
N GLY A 285 17.62 -2.09 16.03
CA GLY A 285 16.37 -2.86 15.93
C GLY A 285 15.50 -2.50 14.74
N ASN A 286 16.00 -1.75 13.75
CA ASN A 286 15.22 -1.33 12.59
C ASN A 286 15.18 -2.42 11.52
N GLU A 287 14.10 -2.46 10.74
CA GLU A 287 13.94 -3.35 9.59
C GLU A 287 13.84 -2.54 8.29
N PHE A 288 14.68 -2.88 7.31
CA PHE A 288 14.60 -2.34 5.97
C PHE A 288 14.18 -3.43 5.00
N ARG A 289 13.15 -3.19 4.18
CA ARG A 289 12.69 -4.16 3.17
C ARG A 289 12.05 -3.50 1.95
N GLU A 290 12.03 -4.23 0.83
CA GLU A 290 11.34 -3.78 -0.39
C GLU A 290 11.77 -2.39 -0.92
N LEU A 291 13.05 -2.05 -0.78
CA LEU A 291 13.61 -0.78 -1.27
C LEU A 291 14.21 -0.95 -2.67
N GLU A 292 14.04 0.03 -3.54
CA GLU A 292 14.66 0.04 -4.88
C GLU A 292 16.14 0.45 -4.87
N LYS A 293 16.62 0.98 -3.73
CA LYS A 293 18.00 1.43 -3.50
C LYS A 293 18.56 0.81 -2.21
N PRO A 294 19.88 0.95 -1.97
CA PRO A 294 20.48 0.48 -0.73
C PRO A 294 19.72 0.94 0.53
N PRO A 295 19.56 0.07 1.53
CA PRO A 295 18.73 0.37 2.70
C PRO A 295 19.26 1.56 3.50
N VAL A 296 20.58 1.72 3.55
CA VAL A 296 21.24 2.84 4.22
C VAL A 296 22.33 3.37 3.32
N CYS A 297 22.36 4.70 3.17
CA CYS A 297 23.32 5.44 2.37
C CYS A 297 23.99 6.49 3.26
N ILE A 298 25.22 6.25 3.68
CA ILE A 298 25.91 7.07 4.69
C ILE A 298 27.34 7.45 4.29
N PRO A 299 27.85 8.59 4.79
CA PRO A 299 29.24 8.94 4.59
C PRO A 299 30.15 8.07 5.46
N PHE A 300 31.37 7.81 4.98
CA PHE A 300 32.35 6.98 5.70
C PHE A 300 32.57 7.40 7.17
N ALA A 301 32.56 8.71 7.44
CA ALA A 301 32.74 9.25 8.79
C ALA A 301 31.65 8.83 9.79
N LYS A 302 30.50 8.33 9.32
CA LYS A 302 29.33 7.96 10.13
C LYS A 302 29.08 6.45 10.19
N VAL A 303 29.96 5.61 9.66
CA VAL A 303 29.81 4.12 9.65
C VAL A 303 29.81 3.50 11.06
N GLY A 304 30.28 4.22 12.08
CA GLY A 304 30.31 3.75 13.47
C GLY A 304 28.94 3.53 14.13
N ILE A 305 27.83 3.89 13.46
CA ILE A 305 26.47 3.90 14.01
C ILE A 305 25.79 2.54 14.10
N PHE A 306 26.26 1.53 13.36
CA PHE A 306 25.64 0.22 13.35
C PHE A 306 26.03 -0.56 14.60
N ASP A 307 25.03 -1.18 15.23
CA ASP A 307 25.18 -2.00 16.43
C ASP A 307 24.91 -3.50 16.19
N GLY A 308 24.71 -3.89 14.92
CA GLY A 308 24.40 -5.27 14.52
C GLY A 308 22.93 -5.69 14.65
N SER A 309 22.08 -4.87 15.28
CA SER A 309 20.68 -5.24 15.57
C SER A 309 19.68 -4.91 14.46
N ASN A 310 20.10 -4.16 13.42
CA ASN A 310 19.27 -3.79 12.29
C ASN A 310 19.17 -4.95 11.26
N SER A 311 17.99 -5.12 10.68
CA SER A 311 17.70 -6.12 9.65
C SER A 311 17.67 -5.48 8.26
N PHE A 312 18.36 -6.11 7.30
CA PHE A 312 18.45 -5.65 5.91
C PHE A 312 18.02 -6.75 4.92
N PRO A 313 17.57 -6.39 3.70
CA PRO A 313 17.20 -7.38 2.70
C PRO A 313 18.36 -8.32 2.35
N PRO A 314 18.10 -9.61 2.07
CA PRO A 314 19.13 -10.50 1.54
C PRO A 314 19.78 -9.91 0.28
N GLN A 315 21.10 -10.02 0.15
CA GLN A 315 21.86 -9.49 -0.99
C GLN A 315 21.82 -7.96 -1.15
N SER A 316 21.34 -7.23 -0.14
CA SER A 316 21.53 -5.78 -0.07
C SER A 316 22.86 -5.44 0.60
N ALA A 317 23.33 -4.21 0.40
CA ALA A 317 24.50 -3.70 1.08
C ALA A 317 24.26 -2.26 1.53
N VAL A 318 24.78 -1.89 2.69
CA VAL A 318 24.89 -0.47 3.09
C VAL A 318 25.80 0.23 2.10
N GLU A 319 25.34 1.35 1.53
CA GLU A 319 26.16 2.19 0.66
C GLU A 319 26.96 3.18 1.50
N VAL A 320 28.29 3.12 1.35
CA VAL A 320 29.23 4.03 2.00
C VAL A 320 29.91 4.89 0.94
N PHE A 321 29.78 6.21 1.08
CA PHE A 321 30.31 7.20 0.13
C PHE A 321 31.21 8.24 0.81
N GLU A 322 32.02 9.00 0.06
CA GLU A 322 33.01 9.95 0.62
C GLU A 322 32.43 11.38 0.66
N ALA A 323 32.61 12.03 1.80
CA ALA A 323 32.66 13.50 1.89
C ALA A 323 34.12 13.91 1.83
N PRO A 324 34.54 15.01 1.17
CA PRO A 324 35.88 15.53 1.38
C PRO A 324 36.09 15.77 2.88
N ILE A 325 36.97 14.97 3.50
CA ILE A 325 37.30 15.07 4.92
C ILE A 325 38.17 16.32 5.09
N GLU A 326 37.55 17.46 5.39
CA GLU A 326 38.26 18.68 5.78
C GLU A 326 38.81 18.55 7.21
N SER A 327 39.72 17.61 7.44
CA SER A 327 40.45 17.34 8.69
C SER A 327 39.60 16.88 9.90
N GLY A 328 40.18 16.08 10.79
CA GLY A 328 39.62 15.86 12.14
C GLY A 328 39.27 14.43 12.58
N ILE A 329 39.53 13.38 11.80
CA ILE A 329 39.42 12.01 12.32
C ILE A 329 40.65 11.71 13.18
N GLU A 330 40.59 12.03 14.48
CA GLU A 330 41.65 11.73 15.45
C GLU A 330 41.56 10.30 16.02
N GLU A 331 40.43 9.62 15.88
CA GLU A 331 40.26 8.24 16.36
C GLU A 331 40.22 7.22 15.23
N LYS A 332 40.79 6.05 15.51
CA LYS A 332 40.74 4.87 14.63
C LYS A 332 39.29 4.41 14.47
N THR A 333 38.58 4.92 13.47
CA THR A 333 37.29 4.34 13.05
C THR A 333 37.58 2.96 12.48
N ARG A 334 37.54 1.94 13.33
CA ARG A 334 37.52 0.56 12.86
C ARG A 334 36.12 0.32 12.29
N MET A 335 36.02 -0.20 11.07
CA MET A 335 34.80 -0.78 10.47
C MET A 335 34.16 -1.92 11.31
N ARG A 336 34.66 -2.20 12.51
CA ARG A 336 34.13 -3.20 13.45
C ARG A 336 32.67 -2.95 13.87
N SER A 337 32.08 -1.81 13.54
CA SER A 337 30.65 -1.52 13.76
C SER A 337 29.73 -2.19 12.75
N LEU A 338 30.24 -2.50 11.56
CA LEU A 338 29.58 -3.45 10.69
C LEU A 338 29.99 -4.82 11.24
N ASP A 339 29.08 -5.47 11.96
CA ASP A 339 29.24 -6.88 12.34
C ASP A 339 29.67 -7.68 11.10
N GLU A 340 30.41 -8.77 11.28
CA GLU A 340 30.94 -9.59 10.18
C GLU A 340 29.84 -10.06 9.18
N ASP A 341 28.56 -9.90 9.54
CA ASP A 341 27.36 -10.28 8.81
C ASP A 341 26.62 -9.13 8.08
N ILE A 342 27.02 -7.85 8.20
CA ILE A 342 26.36 -6.74 7.47
C ILE A 342 27.11 -6.47 6.15
N PRO A 343 26.53 -6.77 4.97
CA PRO A 343 27.18 -6.46 3.71
C PRO A 343 27.23 -4.95 3.49
N TYR A 344 28.36 -4.43 3.02
CA TYR A 344 28.52 -3.02 2.68
C TYR A 344 29.28 -2.87 1.36
N ARG A 345 29.01 -1.77 0.65
CA ARG A 345 29.71 -1.40 -0.58
C ARG A 345 30.22 0.02 -0.48
N VAL A 346 31.51 0.19 -0.77
CA VAL A 346 32.12 1.51 -0.94
C VAL A 346 31.97 1.92 -2.41
N THR A 347 31.28 3.01 -2.68
CA THR A 347 30.93 3.45 -4.05
C THR A 347 31.82 4.58 -4.58
N GLU A 348 32.62 5.22 -3.73
CA GLU A 348 33.50 6.34 -4.06
C GLU A 348 34.93 6.11 -3.56
N ASP A 349 35.92 6.79 -4.17
CA ASP A 349 37.33 6.69 -3.76
C ASP A 349 37.48 7.13 -2.30
N VAL A 350 38.22 6.38 -1.48
CA VAL A 350 38.49 6.71 -0.07
C VAL A 350 39.91 7.22 0.06
N THR A 351 40.08 8.51 0.34
CA THR A 351 41.42 9.12 0.47
C THR A 351 41.87 9.15 1.94
N VAL A 352 42.79 8.25 2.30
CA VAL A 352 43.30 8.14 3.68
C VAL A 352 44.56 8.99 3.85
N SER A 353 44.53 10.00 4.74
CA SER A 353 45.67 10.91 4.99
C SER A 353 46.58 10.49 6.17
N SER A 354 46.36 9.31 6.77
CA SER A 354 47.25 8.74 7.81
C SER A 354 47.37 7.21 7.71
N ASP A 355 48.51 6.67 8.16
CA ASP A 355 49.09 5.36 7.83
C ASP A 355 48.29 4.08 8.17
N THR A 356 46.97 4.08 8.42
CA THR A 356 46.26 2.80 8.65
C THR A 356 44.75 2.87 8.38
N LEU A 357 44.31 2.35 7.24
CA LEU A 357 42.96 1.82 7.04
C LEU A 357 43.04 0.29 7.04
N VAL A 358 42.32 -0.35 7.96
CA VAL A 358 42.06 -1.80 7.90
C VAL A 358 40.61 -1.96 7.49
N ILE A 359 40.38 -2.37 6.24
CA ILE A 359 39.09 -2.81 5.72
C ILE A 359 39.03 -4.33 5.92
N PRO A 360 38.32 -4.88 6.91
CA PRO A 360 38.04 -6.31 6.95
C PRO A 360 36.93 -6.61 5.92
N ASN A 361 37.16 -7.57 5.04
CA ASN A 361 36.14 -8.11 4.12
C ASN A 361 35.37 -7.07 3.30
N ALA A 362 36.06 -6.23 2.52
CA ALA A 362 35.49 -5.81 1.24
C ALA A 362 35.51 -7.04 0.33
N GLU A 363 34.57 -7.97 0.52
CA GLU A 363 34.33 -8.96 -0.50
C GLU A 363 33.75 -8.21 -1.70
N ASP A 364 34.53 -8.16 -2.78
CA ASP A 364 34.09 -7.84 -4.13
C ASP A 364 33.00 -8.83 -4.56
N HIS A 365 31.81 -8.72 -3.98
CA HIS A 365 30.64 -9.46 -4.37
C HIS A 365 29.56 -8.44 -4.71
N TYR A 366 29.61 -7.96 -5.95
CA TYR A 366 28.51 -7.83 -6.90
C TYR A 366 29.03 -6.99 -8.08
N THR A 367 29.61 -7.68 -9.06
CA THR A 367 29.72 -7.15 -10.43
C THR A 367 28.49 -7.65 -11.19
N GLY A 368 27.60 -6.73 -11.54
CA GLY A 368 26.36 -6.99 -12.28
C GLY A 368 25.72 -5.68 -12.71
#